data_AF-A0A928U007-F1
#
_entry.id   AF-A0A928U007-F1
#
_cell.length_a   1.000
_cell.length_b   1.000
_cell.length_c   1.000
_cell.angle_alpha   90.00
_cell.angle_beta   90.00
_cell.angle_gamma   90.00
#
_symmetry.space_group_name_H-M   'P 1'
#
loop_
_entity.id
_entity.type
_entity.pdbx_description
1 polymer ?
#
loop_
_entity_poly.entity_id
_entity_poly.type
_entity_poly.pdbx_seq_one_letter_code
_entity_poly.pdbx_strand_id
1 'polypeptide(L)'
;MSKKLIPLALLVCSAVLPFWLMSTTLAAPQATTRYVATTGADSGNCSSPASPCATIQYAHDQAVAGDTIQIAAGTYVGNVVLNRSLTLEGANAETTIVDGNGVGSAVQLYDAASALTIRRLTIRNGGAYGISSGGQTLIEEAIIRDNRPSEAMAAVCACGANHHPPYQHLLQHRLVWRRHQRQRPLTITHSVIYNNVVEQAGGAFT
;
A
#
# COMPACT_ATOMS: atom_id res chain seq x y z
N MET A 1 36.82 -81.25 -29.66
CA MET A 1 36.93 -79.80 -29.43
C MET A 1 35.58 -79.15 -29.70
N SER A 2 34.74 -78.99 -28.68
CA SER A 2 33.45 -78.28 -28.77
C SER A 2 33.49 -77.08 -27.85
N LYS A 3 33.61 -75.87 -28.41
CA LYS A 3 33.44 -74.61 -27.68
C LYS A 3 32.01 -74.12 -27.92
N LYS A 4 31.15 -74.29 -26.92
CA LYS A 4 29.83 -73.64 -26.85
C LYS A 4 30.05 -72.18 -26.43
N LEU A 5 29.58 -71.24 -27.24
CA LEU A 5 29.48 -69.82 -26.91
C LEU A 5 28.26 -69.62 -25.98
N ILE A 6 28.46 -68.95 -24.84
CA ILE A 6 27.40 -68.45 -23.95
C ILE A 6 27.46 -66.92 -24.05
N PRO A 7 26.33 -66.21 -24.22
CA PRO A 7 26.33 -64.81 -24.63
C PRO A 7 26.62 -63.86 -23.47
N LEU A 8 27.21 -62.73 -23.84
CA LEU A 8 27.49 -61.55 -23.06
C LEU A 8 26.20 -61.01 -22.41
N ALA A 9 26.08 -61.15 -21.08
CA ALA A 9 25.04 -60.45 -20.33
C ALA A 9 25.40 -58.96 -20.25
N LEU A 10 24.73 -58.16 -21.08
CA LEU A 10 24.71 -56.70 -20.98
C LEU A 10 24.15 -56.30 -19.61
N LEU A 11 25.01 -55.86 -18.71
CA LEU A 11 24.63 -55.19 -17.49
C LEU A 11 24.20 -53.75 -17.85
N VAL A 12 22.94 -53.58 -18.23
CA VAL A 12 22.33 -52.24 -18.34
C VAL A 12 22.10 -51.76 -16.91
N CYS A 13 23.09 -51.07 -16.35
CA CYS A 13 22.90 -50.27 -15.14
C CYS A 13 22.08 -49.04 -15.53
N SER A 14 20.76 -49.23 -15.65
CA SER A 14 19.81 -48.13 -15.80
C SER A 14 19.88 -47.29 -14.54
N ALA A 15 20.63 -46.19 -14.59
CA ALA A 15 20.49 -45.11 -13.63
C ALA A 15 19.09 -44.52 -13.81
N VAL A 16 18.10 -45.17 -13.20
CA VAL A 16 16.77 -44.61 -13.01
C VAL A 16 16.98 -43.49 -12.00
N LEU A 17 17.21 -42.28 -12.50
CA LEU A 17 17.17 -41.09 -11.66
C LEU A 17 15.87 -41.17 -10.85
N PRO A 18 15.91 -41.14 -9.51
CA PRO A 18 14.69 -41.17 -8.74
C PRO A 18 13.86 -39.97 -9.17
N PHE A 19 12.69 -40.25 -9.74
CA PHE A 19 11.68 -39.28 -10.16
C PHE A 19 11.01 -38.65 -8.92
N TRP A 20 11.82 -38.20 -7.97
CA TRP A 20 11.46 -37.70 -6.64
C TRP A 20 12.37 -36.53 -6.23
N LEU A 21 12.74 -35.69 -7.19
CA LEU A 21 13.41 -34.40 -6.94
C LEU A 21 12.82 -33.28 -7.81
N MET A 22 11.58 -33.42 -8.28
CA MET A 22 10.82 -32.24 -8.73
C MET A 22 10.25 -31.56 -7.50
N SER A 23 11.12 -30.85 -6.79
CA SER A 23 10.69 -29.82 -5.85
C SER A 23 9.83 -28.84 -6.63
N THR A 24 8.52 -28.89 -6.44
CA THR A 24 7.61 -27.87 -6.97
C THR A 24 7.94 -26.58 -6.23
N THR A 25 8.85 -25.79 -6.78
CA THR A 25 9.02 -24.42 -6.34
C THR A 25 7.73 -23.70 -6.71
N LEU A 26 6.85 -23.47 -5.73
CA LEU A 26 5.81 -22.47 -5.91
C LEU A 26 6.55 -21.15 -6.15
N ALA A 27 6.47 -20.64 -7.38
CA ALA A 27 6.93 -19.30 -7.67
C ALA A 27 6.14 -18.35 -6.77
N ALA A 28 6.86 -17.52 -5.99
CA ALA A 28 6.20 -16.47 -5.24
C ALA A 28 5.41 -15.58 -6.22
N PRO A 29 4.18 -15.16 -5.87
CA PRO A 29 3.40 -14.30 -6.73
C PRO A 29 4.21 -13.03 -7.03
N GLN A 30 4.40 -12.75 -8.31
CA GLN A 30 5.15 -11.58 -8.78
C GLN A 30 4.26 -10.34 -8.69
N ALA A 31 4.86 -9.22 -8.26
CA ALA A 31 4.21 -7.93 -8.25
C ALA A 31 3.66 -7.57 -9.65
N THR A 32 2.40 -7.13 -9.69
CA THR A 32 1.68 -6.76 -10.90
C THR A 32 0.91 -5.45 -10.71
N THR A 33 0.21 -5.02 -11.76
CA THR A 33 -0.65 -3.83 -11.73
C THR A 33 -2.11 -4.22 -11.53
N ARG A 34 -2.79 -3.53 -10.61
CA ARG A 34 -4.24 -3.56 -10.42
C ARG A 34 -4.83 -2.25 -10.91
N TYR A 35 -5.85 -2.31 -11.75
CA TYR A 35 -6.49 -1.11 -12.32
C TYR A 35 -7.76 -0.76 -11.56
N VAL A 36 -7.96 0.52 -11.29
CA VAL A 36 -9.13 1.05 -10.59
C VAL A 36 -9.73 2.20 -11.40
N ALA A 37 -11.04 2.18 -11.63
CA ALA A 37 -11.79 3.23 -12.30
C ALA A 37 -13.18 3.36 -11.67
N THR A 38 -13.74 4.55 -11.59
CA THR A 38 -15.09 4.76 -11.04
C THR A 38 -16.19 4.08 -11.86
N THR A 39 -15.91 3.73 -13.11
CA THR A 39 -16.79 2.96 -14.00
C THR A 39 -16.51 1.45 -13.97
N GLY A 40 -15.58 1.01 -13.13
CA GLY A 40 -15.19 -0.39 -12.98
C GLY A 40 -16.21 -1.23 -12.23
N ALA A 41 -15.83 -2.47 -11.93
CA ALA A 41 -16.60 -3.40 -11.12
C ALA A 41 -15.68 -4.17 -10.18
N ASP A 42 -16.08 -4.28 -8.90
CA ASP A 42 -15.35 -5.02 -7.86
C ASP A 42 -15.54 -6.53 -8.05
N SER A 43 -14.92 -7.05 -9.12
CA SER A 43 -14.98 -8.46 -9.51
C SER A 43 -13.67 -8.91 -10.15
N GLY A 44 -13.29 -10.16 -9.91
CA GLY A 44 -12.04 -10.71 -10.44
C GLY A 44 -10.81 -10.08 -9.78
N ASN A 45 -9.70 -10.05 -10.52
CA ASN A 45 -8.39 -9.63 -9.99
C ASN A 45 -7.92 -8.26 -10.49
N CYS A 46 -8.74 -7.57 -11.30
CA CYS A 46 -8.49 -6.25 -11.88
C CYS A 46 -7.10 -6.05 -12.52
N SER A 47 -6.53 -7.09 -13.13
CA SER A 47 -5.19 -7.02 -13.75
C SER A 47 -5.21 -6.47 -15.19
N SER A 48 -6.38 -6.04 -15.68
CA SER A 48 -6.57 -5.51 -17.02
C SER A 48 -7.22 -4.12 -16.95
N PRO A 49 -6.71 -3.12 -17.70
CA PRO A 49 -7.35 -1.80 -17.75
C PRO A 49 -8.74 -1.83 -18.39
N ALA A 50 -9.06 -2.86 -19.18
CA ALA A 50 -10.40 -3.06 -19.75
C ALA A 50 -11.41 -3.63 -18.75
N SER A 51 -10.96 -4.09 -17.57
CA SER A 51 -11.82 -4.62 -16.51
C SER A 51 -11.28 -4.18 -15.14
N PRO A 52 -11.32 -2.87 -14.85
CA PRO A 52 -10.80 -2.33 -13.60
C PRO A 52 -11.77 -2.59 -12.43
N CYS A 53 -11.22 -2.59 -11.21
CA CYS A 53 -12.00 -2.53 -9.98
C CYS A 53 -12.75 -1.18 -9.91
N ALA A 54 -13.89 -1.17 -9.22
CA ALA A 54 -14.59 0.07 -8.89
C ALA A 54 -13.92 0.82 -7.74
N THR A 55 -13.39 0.08 -6.75
CA THR A 55 -12.84 0.64 -5.52
C THR A 55 -11.35 0.33 -5.33
N ILE A 56 -10.66 1.25 -4.65
CA ILE A 56 -9.24 1.08 -4.28
C ILE A 56 -9.09 -0.04 -3.24
N GLN A 57 -10.05 -0.15 -2.30
CA GLN A 57 -10.03 -1.19 -1.28
C GLN A 57 -10.14 -2.59 -1.90
N TYR A 58 -11.07 -2.81 -2.83
CA TYR A 58 -11.16 -4.12 -3.48
C TYR A 58 -9.89 -4.44 -4.28
N ALA A 59 -9.30 -3.46 -4.98
CA ALA A 59 -8.01 -3.66 -5.65
C ALA A 59 -6.88 -4.02 -4.67
N HIS A 60 -6.86 -3.40 -3.48
CA HIS A 60 -5.96 -3.81 -2.40
C HIS A 60 -6.23 -5.26 -1.99
N ASP A 61 -7.49 -5.66 -1.80
CA ASP A 61 -7.83 -7.02 -1.35
C ASP A 61 -7.39 -8.09 -2.36
N GLN A 62 -7.32 -7.75 -3.66
CA GLN A 62 -6.75 -8.62 -4.70
C GLN A 62 -5.22 -8.52 -4.86
N ALA A 63 -4.61 -7.48 -4.30
CA ALA A 63 -3.20 -7.18 -4.49
C ALA A 63 -2.29 -8.03 -3.59
N VAL A 64 -1.14 -8.41 -4.14
CA VAL A 64 -0.03 -9.00 -3.37
C VAL A 64 1.01 -7.93 -3.03
N ALA A 65 1.92 -8.23 -2.10
CA ALA A 65 2.97 -7.29 -1.73
C ALA A 65 3.85 -6.94 -2.95
N GLY A 66 4.06 -5.64 -3.16
CA GLY A 66 4.79 -5.08 -4.29
C GLY A 66 3.91 -4.61 -5.45
N ASP A 67 2.62 -4.96 -5.47
CA ASP A 67 1.70 -4.53 -6.54
C ASP A 67 1.60 -2.99 -6.62
N THR A 68 1.30 -2.52 -7.83
CA THR A 68 0.90 -1.14 -8.09
C THR A 68 -0.59 -1.09 -8.35
N ILE A 69 -1.33 -0.29 -7.58
CA ILE A 69 -2.72 0.04 -7.85
C ILE A 69 -2.72 1.32 -8.69
N GLN A 70 -2.99 1.18 -9.99
CA GLN A 70 -3.18 2.30 -10.92
C GLN A 70 -4.63 2.78 -10.86
N ILE A 71 -4.81 4.04 -10.50
CA ILE A 71 -6.10 4.63 -10.20
C ILE A 71 -6.40 5.69 -11.26
N ALA A 72 -7.45 5.49 -12.02
CA ALA A 72 -7.90 6.43 -13.04
C ALA A 72 -8.32 7.78 -12.42
N ALA A 73 -8.57 8.78 -13.27
CA ALA A 73 -9.20 10.02 -12.83
C ALA A 73 -10.59 9.72 -12.26
N GLY A 74 -10.92 10.34 -11.13
CA GLY A 74 -12.14 10.08 -10.40
C GLY A 74 -12.03 10.46 -8.93
N THR A 75 -13.18 10.48 -8.24
CA THR A 75 -13.24 10.61 -6.79
C THR A 75 -13.64 9.27 -6.19
N TYR A 76 -12.79 8.74 -5.32
CA TYR A 76 -12.96 7.47 -4.64
C TYR A 76 -13.26 7.76 -3.18
N VAL A 77 -14.53 7.60 -2.81
CA VAL A 77 -15.03 7.91 -1.47
C VAL A 77 -14.88 6.69 -0.57
N GLY A 78 -14.29 6.89 0.60
CA GLY A 78 -14.07 5.85 1.60
C GLY A 78 -12.63 5.80 2.09
N ASN A 79 -12.41 5.07 3.18
CA ASN A 79 -11.09 4.86 3.74
C ASN A 79 -10.37 3.72 3.00
N VAL A 80 -9.08 3.89 2.73
CA VAL A 80 -8.22 2.86 2.15
C VAL A 80 -7.34 2.28 3.24
N VAL A 81 -7.58 1.03 3.60
CA VAL A 81 -6.84 0.31 4.66
C VAL A 81 -5.92 -0.72 4.03
N LEU A 82 -4.63 -0.53 4.27
CA LEU A 82 -3.52 -1.30 3.71
C LEU A 82 -2.77 -2.03 4.82
N ASN A 83 -2.27 -3.22 4.50
CA ASN A 83 -1.45 -4.03 5.41
C ASN A 83 -0.26 -4.71 4.72
N ARG A 84 0.12 -4.25 3.52
CA ARG A 84 1.25 -4.80 2.76
C ARG A 84 1.92 -3.71 1.92
N SER A 85 3.15 -3.97 1.49
CA SER A 85 3.89 -3.04 0.64
C SER A 85 3.21 -2.84 -0.71
N LEU A 86 2.89 -1.61 -1.09
CA LEU A 86 2.15 -1.29 -2.31
C LEU A 86 2.50 0.12 -2.84
N THR A 87 2.21 0.33 -4.11
CA THR A 87 2.17 1.67 -4.73
C THR A 87 0.73 2.04 -5.05
N LEU A 88 0.26 3.19 -4.56
CA LEU A 88 -0.95 3.85 -5.03
C LEU A 88 -0.55 4.93 -6.03
N GLU A 89 -0.96 4.78 -7.28
CA GLU A 89 -0.59 5.70 -8.35
C GLU A 89 -1.83 6.22 -9.07
N GLY A 90 -2.10 7.52 -8.93
CA GLY A 90 -3.19 8.17 -9.65
C GLY A 90 -2.83 8.59 -11.07
N ALA A 91 -3.83 8.79 -11.90
CA ALA A 91 -3.66 9.30 -13.26
C ALA A 91 -3.10 10.73 -13.27
N ASN A 92 -3.50 11.57 -12.30
CA ASN A 92 -2.99 12.92 -12.07
C ASN A 92 -3.40 13.42 -10.68
N ALA A 93 -2.55 14.20 -10.02
CA ALA A 93 -2.80 14.72 -8.68
C ALA A 93 -4.08 15.56 -8.57
N GLU A 94 -4.43 16.31 -9.62
CA GLU A 94 -5.60 17.19 -9.65
C GLU A 94 -6.92 16.44 -9.92
N THR A 95 -6.86 15.26 -10.56
CA THR A 95 -8.05 14.56 -11.05
C THR A 95 -8.30 13.20 -10.39
N THR A 96 -7.31 12.61 -9.74
CA THR A 96 -7.47 11.36 -8.98
C THR A 96 -7.53 11.68 -7.50
N ILE A 97 -8.69 11.51 -6.87
CA ILE A 97 -8.98 11.97 -5.51
C ILE A 97 -9.39 10.80 -4.64
N VAL A 98 -8.66 10.57 -3.54
CA VAL A 98 -9.09 9.74 -2.42
C VAL A 98 -9.75 10.63 -1.39
N ASP A 99 -11.03 10.40 -1.12
CA ASP A 99 -11.85 11.20 -0.20
C ASP A 99 -12.22 10.35 1.02
N GLY A 100 -11.63 10.68 2.17
CA GLY A 100 -11.85 9.97 3.44
C GLY A 100 -13.23 10.18 4.05
N ASN A 101 -14.13 10.94 3.41
CA ASN A 101 -15.50 11.18 3.84
C ASN A 101 -15.66 11.74 5.27
N GLY A 102 -14.63 12.42 5.78
CA GLY A 102 -14.62 13.06 7.09
C GLY A 102 -14.50 12.10 8.28
N VAL A 103 -14.30 10.80 8.05
CA VAL A 103 -14.24 9.77 9.10
C VAL A 103 -12.97 8.95 8.95
N GLY A 104 -12.29 8.64 10.06
CA GLY A 104 -11.09 7.81 10.05
C GLY A 104 -9.95 8.39 9.20
N SER A 105 -8.93 7.58 8.89
CA SER A 105 -7.84 8.00 8.01
C SER A 105 -8.24 7.81 6.54
N ALA A 106 -8.02 8.79 5.67
CA ALA A 106 -8.32 8.61 4.24
C ALA A 106 -7.47 7.48 3.63
N VAL A 107 -6.18 7.42 3.97
CA VAL A 107 -5.30 6.28 3.69
C VAL A 107 -4.61 5.82 4.96
N GLN A 108 -4.61 4.51 5.21
CA GLN A 108 -4.00 3.91 6.38
C GLN A 108 -3.15 2.69 6.03
N LEU A 109 -1.88 2.68 6.46
CA LEU A 109 -1.02 1.49 6.45
C LEU A 109 -0.73 1.07 7.89
N TYR A 110 -1.24 -0.08 8.30
CA TYR A 110 -1.05 -0.58 9.67
C TYR A 110 0.19 -1.45 9.87
N ASP A 111 0.73 -2.04 8.79
CA ASP A 111 1.92 -2.89 8.88
C ASP A 111 3.21 -2.06 8.91
N ALA A 112 3.96 -2.18 10.01
CA ALA A 112 5.21 -1.46 10.22
C ALA A 112 6.41 -2.05 9.45
N ALA A 113 6.28 -3.27 8.92
CA ALA A 113 7.30 -3.89 8.05
C ALA A 113 7.10 -3.52 6.57
N SER A 114 5.95 -2.93 6.21
CA SER A 114 5.60 -2.60 4.84
C SER A 114 6.12 -1.25 4.37
N ALA A 115 6.14 -1.07 3.05
CA ALA A 115 6.47 0.17 2.37
C ALA A 115 5.30 0.66 1.50
N LEU A 116 4.88 1.91 1.68
CA LEU A 116 3.82 2.55 0.91
C LEU A 116 4.39 3.67 0.06
N THR A 117 4.13 3.60 -1.25
CA THR A 117 4.32 4.74 -2.15
C THR A 117 2.96 5.31 -2.53
N ILE A 118 2.80 6.62 -2.39
CA ILE A 118 1.62 7.36 -2.86
C ILE A 118 2.10 8.39 -3.86
N ARG A 119 1.58 8.35 -5.09
CA ARG A 119 1.95 9.35 -6.09
C ARG A 119 0.84 9.75 -7.05
N ARG A 120 0.94 10.97 -7.56
CA ARG A 120 0.07 11.53 -8.62
C ARG A 120 -1.42 11.44 -8.29
N LEU A 121 -1.78 11.65 -7.01
CA LEU A 121 -3.17 11.68 -6.54
C LEU A 121 -3.36 12.71 -5.41
N THR A 122 -4.60 13.10 -5.18
CA THR A 122 -5.03 13.91 -4.03
C THR A 122 -5.54 13.01 -2.91
N ILE A 123 -5.17 13.32 -1.66
CA ILE A 123 -5.78 12.78 -0.44
C ILE A 123 -6.47 13.92 0.30
N ARG A 124 -7.77 13.76 0.54
CA ARG A 124 -8.57 14.77 1.23
C ARG A 124 -9.60 14.23 2.19
N ASN A 125 -10.10 15.13 3.02
CA ASN A 125 -11.26 14.89 3.88
C ASN A 125 -11.10 13.66 4.80
N GLY A 126 -9.89 13.39 5.28
CA GLY A 126 -9.67 12.44 6.36
C GLY A 126 -10.05 13.04 7.72
N GLY A 127 -10.78 12.28 8.54
CA GLY A 127 -11.27 12.71 9.86
C GLY A 127 -10.32 12.43 11.04
N ALA A 128 -9.54 11.35 10.98
CA ALA A 128 -8.49 11.08 11.97
C ALA A 128 -7.11 11.54 11.45
N TYR A 129 -6.82 11.24 10.18
CA TYR A 129 -5.62 11.63 9.44
C TYR A 129 -5.97 11.75 7.95
N GLY A 130 -5.22 12.52 7.17
CA GLY A 130 -5.18 12.29 5.72
C GLY A 130 -4.48 10.97 5.42
N ILE A 131 -3.27 10.81 5.96
CA ILE A 131 -2.45 9.61 5.83
C ILE A 131 -1.94 9.19 7.20
N SER A 132 -2.20 7.94 7.58
CA SER A 132 -1.62 7.30 8.76
C SER A 132 -0.84 6.06 8.34
N SER A 133 0.45 6.00 8.65
CA SER A 133 1.31 4.89 8.24
C SER A 133 2.21 4.42 9.37
N GLY A 134 2.31 3.10 9.54
CA GLY A 134 3.31 2.46 10.39
C GLY A 134 4.59 2.06 9.67
N GLY A 135 4.55 2.02 8.34
CA GLY A 135 5.63 1.54 7.49
C GLY A 135 6.54 2.65 6.94
N GLN A 136 7.46 2.26 6.06
CA GLN A 136 8.19 3.22 5.24
C GLN A 136 7.22 3.88 4.27
N THR A 137 7.28 5.21 4.12
CA THR A 137 6.33 5.94 3.29
C THR A 137 7.03 6.94 2.37
N LEU A 138 6.74 6.84 1.07
CA LEU A 138 7.14 7.81 0.06
C LEU A 138 5.88 8.47 -0.51
N ILE A 139 5.87 9.80 -0.52
CA ILE A 139 4.81 10.61 -1.11
C ILE A 139 5.45 11.48 -2.17
N GLU A 140 5.01 11.33 -3.42
CA GLU A 140 5.62 11.99 -4.58
C GLU A 140 4.55 12.58 -5.49
N GLU A 141 4.68 13.84 -5.91
CA GLU A 141 3.73 14.46 -6.85
C GLU A 141 2.26 14.34 -6.38
N ALA A 142 2.03 14.42 -5.07
CA ALA A 142 0.72 14.26 -4.46
C ALA A 142 0.22 15.59 -3.87
N ILE A 143 -1.11 15.67 -3.70
CA ILE A 143 -1.76 16.80 -3.03
C ILE A 143 -2.43 16.29 -1.76
N ILE A 144 -2.11 16.87 -0.61
CA ILE A 144 -2.72 16.48 0.67
C ILE A 144 -3.43 17.69 1.24
N ARG A 145 -4.76 17.69 1.18
CA ARG A 145 -5.56 18.87 1.49
C ARG A 145 -6.86 18.60 2.20
N ASP A 146 -7.38 19.60 2.89
CA ASP A 146 -8.72 19.57 3.48
C ASP A 146 -8.95 18.38 4.44
N ASN A 147 -7.88 17.86 5.06
CA ASN A 147 -7.98 16.85 6.10
C ASN A 147 -8.16 17.52 7.46
N ARG A 148 -9.01 16.94 8.30
CA ARG A 148 -9.33 17.45 9.64
C ARG A 148 -8.91 16.45 10.72
N PRO A 149 -7.60 16.21 10.93
CA PRO A 149 -7.17 15.20 11.88
C PRO A 149 -7.63 15.53 13.31
N SER A 150 -8.58 14.76 13.83
CA SER A 150 -9.07 14.85 15.21
C SER A 150 -8.18 14.11 16.21
N GLU A 151 -7.43 13.11 15.73
CA GLU A 151 -6.58 12.24 16.55
C GLU A 151 -5.09 12.60 16.44
N ALA A 152 -4.76 13.62 15.62
CA ALA A 152 -3.39 13.94 15.24
C ALA A 152 -3.12 15.43 15.14
N MET A 153 -1.87 15.80 15.38
CA MET A 153 -1.39 17.16 15.14
C MET A 153 -0.89 17.40 13.70
N ALA A 154 -1.15 16.48 12.77
CA ALA A 154 -0.69 16.57 11.38
C ALA A 154 -1.60 15.80 10.40
N ALA A 155 -1.69 16.26 9.16
CA ALA A 155 -2.41 15.56 8.09
C ALA A 155 -1.76 14.23 7.68
N VAL A 156 -0.44 14.13 7.83
CA VAL A 156 0.36 12.94 7.56
C VAL A 156 1.06 12.50 8.84
N CYS A 157 0.89 11.24 9.22
CA CYS A 157 1.57 10.65 10.36
C CYS A 157 2.27 9.35 9.96
N ALA A 158 3.59 9.32 10.14
CA ALA A 158 4.40 8.10 10.07
C ALA A 158 4.72 7.62 11.50
N CYS A 159 3.69 7.28 12.26
CA CYS A 159 3.74 7.01 13.70
C CYS A 159 3.36 5.57 14.08
N GLY A 160 2.76 4.80 13.17
CA GLY A 160 2.22 3.47 13.46
C GLY A 160 0.84 3.48 14.11
N ALA A 161 0.13 2.36 13.94
CA ALA A 161 -1.27 2.12 14.32
C ALA A 161 -1.66 2.57 15.74
N ASN A 162 -0.70 2.53 16.68
CA ASN A 162 -0.95 2.58 18.12
C ASN A 162 -0.18 3.69 18.85
N HIS A 163 0.42 4.65 18.14
CA HIS A 163 1.12 5.78 18.77
C HIS A 163 0.36 7.08 18.55
N HIS A 164 -0.52 7.40 19.51
CA HIS A 164 -0.99 8.76 19.71
C HIS A 164 0.12 9.50 20.48
N PRO A 165 0.81 10.50 19.89
CA PRO A 165 1.83 11.23 20.63
C PRO A 165 1.18 11.99 21.80
N PRO A 166 1.84 12.10 22.97
CA PRO A 166 1.31 12.85 24.11
C PRO A 166 1.09 14.33 23.74
N TYR A 167 -0.08 14.84 24.14
CA TYR A 167 -0.67 16.14 23.76
C TYR A 167 0.10 17.41 24.18
N GLN A 168 1.25 17.33 24.85
CA GLN A 168 1.72 18.43 25.70
C GLN A 168 2.79 19.38 25.14
N HIS A 169 3.28 19.25 23.91
CA HIS A 169 4.31 20.18 23.44
C HIS A 169 4.12 20.65 21.99
N LEU A 170 3.97 21.98 21.89
CA LEU A 170 4.25 22.88 20.76
C LEU A 170 3.03 23.34 19.93
N LEU A 171 2.28 24.28 20.52
CA LEU A 171 1.86 25.51 19.86
C LEU A 171 3.11 26.26 19.38
N GLN A 172 3.51 26.10 18.11
CA GLN A 172 4.30 27.09 17.38
C GLN A 172 4.52 26.61 15.93
N HIS A 173 3.78 27.24 15.01
CA HIS A 173 3.97 27.26 13.56
C HIS A 173 3.68 25.95 12.78
N ARG A 174 2.53 25.91 12.07
CA ARG A 174 2.37 25.40 10.69
C ARG A 174 3.18 24.15 10.30
N LEU A 175 3.27 23.12 11.14
CA LEU A 175 4.04 21.92 10.81
C LEU A 175 3.15 20.89 10.09
N VAL A 176 3.51 20.67 8.84
CA VAL A 176 2.81 19.93 7.80
C VAL A 176 2.99 18.40 7.94
N TRP A 177 3.95 17.93 8.76
CA TRP A 177 4.18 16.52 9.10
C TRP A 177 5.06 16.39 10.38
N ARG A 178 4.97 15.26 11.12
CA ARG A 178 5.85 14.93 12.27
C ARG A 178 6.47 13.52 12.13
N ARG A 179 7.72 13.36 12.58
CA ARG A 179 8.44 12.07 12.70
C ARG A 179 8.51 11.68 14.20
N HIS A 180 7.94 10.54 14.59
CA HIS A 180 8.01 10.04 15.98
C HIS A 180 9.31 9.23 16.20
N GLN A 181 9.79 9.15 17.45
CA GLN A 181 11.15 8.75 17.88
C GLN A 181 11.56 7.28 17.62
N ARG A 182 10.83 6.53 16.79
CA ARG A 182 11.30 5.28 16.17
C ARG A 182 11.28 5.48 14.65
N GLN A 183 12.47 5.76 14.09
CA GLN A 183 12.74 6.17 12.71
C GLN A 183 12.06 5.27 11.66
N ARG A 184 10.85 5.64 11.20
CA ARG A 184 10.30 5.14 9.93
C ARG A 184 10.52 6.20 8.86
N PRO A 185 11.22 5.89 7.75
CA PRO A 185 11.39 6.81 6.65
C PRO A 185 10.04 7.34 6.15
N LEU A 186 9.86 8.65 6.28
CA LEU A 186 8.84 9.41 5.57
C LEU A 186 9.58 10.37 4.65
N THR A 187 9.34 10.23 3.36
CA THR A 187 9.88 11.10 2.31
C THR A 187 8.70 11.73 1.58
N ILE A 188 8.72 13.06 1.46
CA ILE A 188 7.71 13.83 0.72
C ILE A 188 8.47 14.66 -0.30
N THR A 189 8.24 14.42 -1.59
CA THR A 189 8.91 15.10 -2.70
C THR A 189 7.88 15.63 -3.69
N HIS A 190 8.15 16.79 -4.28
CA HIS A 190 7.32 17.37 -5.35
C HIS A 190 5.81 17.44 -5.02
N SER A 191 5.45 17.54 -3.74
CA SER A 191 4.08 17.41 -3.26
C SER A 191 3.63 18.71 -2.59
N VAL A 192 2.32 18.96 -2.62
CA VAL A 192 1.70 20.16 -2.05
C VAL A 192 0.78 19.76 -0.90
N ILE A 193 0.90 20.44 0.23
CA ILE A 193 0.10 20.15 1.42
C ILE A 193 -0.47 21.45 1.98
N TYR A 194 -1.79 21.58 2.02
CA TYR A 194 -2.47 22.84 2.40
C TYR A 194 -3.87 22.60 2.96
N ASN A 195 -4.47 23.61 3.61
CA ASN A 195 -5.84 23.55 4.15
C ASN A 195 -6.16 22.35 5.06
N ASN A 196 -5.16 21.78 5.73
CA ASN A 196 -5.41 20.75 6.72
C ASN A 196 -5.62 21.41 8.10
N VAL A 197 -6.76 21.12 8.74
CA VAL A 197 -7.15 21.74 10.01
C VAL A 197 -6.97 20.73 11.13
N VAL A 198 -5.99 21.00 12.00
CA VAL A 198 -5.78 20.20 13.20
C VAL A 198 -6.78 20.69 14.25
N GLU A 199 -7.86 19.94 14.46
CA GLU A 199 -8.79 20.18 15.56
C GLU A 199 -8.27 19.43 16.79
N GLN A 200 -7.87 20.15 17.83
CA GLN A 200 -7.57 19.49 19.10
C GLN A 200 -8.86 18.83 19.60
N ALA A 201 -8.85 17.51 19.78
CA ALA A 201 -9.89 16.83 20.56
C ALA A 201 -10.02 17.57 21.90
N GLY A 202 -11.23 18.08 22.19
CA GLY A 202 -11.51 19.04 23.25
C GLY A 202 -11.30 18.52 24.68
N GLY A 203 -10.04 18.31 25.06
CA GLY A 203 -9.63 18.24 26.45
C GLY A 203 -9.38 19.65 26.95
N ALA A 204 -10.29 20.17 27.77
CA ALA A 204 -10.01 21.35 28.56
C ALA A 204 -8.69 21.12 29.33
N PHE A 205 -7.71 22.00 29.12
CA PHE A 205 -6.61 22.14 30.06
C PHE A 205 -7.20 22.77 31.33
N THR A 206 -7.63 21.92 32.28
CA THR A 206 -7.79 22.29 33.69
C THR A 206 -6.61 21.77 34.47
#